data_AF-A0A2H8TS24-F1
#
_entry.id   AF-A0A2H8TS24-F1
#
_cell.length_a   1.000
_cell.length_b   1.000
_cell.length_c   1.000
_cell.angle_alpha   90.00
_cell.angle_beta   90.00
_cell.angle_gamma   90.00
#
_symmetry.space_group_name_H-M   'P 1'
#
loop_
_entity.id
_entity.type
_entity.pdbx_description
1 polymer ?
#
loop_
_entity_poly.entity_id
_entity_poly.type
_entity_poly.pdbx_seq_one_letter_code
_entity_poly.pdbx_strand_id
1 'polypeptide(L)'
;MNRGSANLDVTLASPSVERRVSDWKVIPGLTSSDHNVISFRVACSQSAPPSTGNAVRKRYLWKNTDWKAFRKTLKSLTIARSAELGCPVVDPCVNALSEVLQTACDTHMKRAVVGRLKPPLWWSSDLGSELARLGRWKRKLRAERNAFRKRAIRRKYADLKRRYNRACFRARRTAWRSFVTGTGNEEPWGPVYKWLKAGGTRPSEKLPASIRKMDGTFTCSLRETGERLLEQLVPEDSDAT
;
A
#
# COMPACT_ATOMS: atom_id res chain seq x y z
N MET A 1 42.67 23.93 -21.21
CA MET A 1 41.54 24.07 -20.25
C MET A 1 40.88 22.71 -20.09
N ASN A 2 41.13 22.03 -18.96
CA ASN A 2 40.44 20.77 -18.63
C ASN A 2 39.01 21.11 -18.21
N ARG A 3 38.02 20.95 -19.10
CA ARG A 3 36.63 20.93 -18.68
C ARG A 3 36.40 19.57 -18.02
N GLY A 4 36.14 19.56 -16.72
CA GLY A 4 35.76 18.33 -16.03
C GLY A 4 34.56 17.71 -16.74
N SER A 5 34.67 16.44 -17.15
CA SER A 5 33.56 15.69 -17.73
C SER A 5 33.00 14.77 -16.65
N ALA A 6 31.69 14.88 -16.39
CA ALA A 6 31.00 14.05 -15.42
C ALA A 6 29.61 13.68 -15.96
N ASN A 7 29.21 12.43 -15.77
CA ASN A 7 27.86 11.95 -16.07
C ASN A 7 27.06 11.95 -14.77
N LEU A 8 26.31 13.03 -14.51
CA LEU A 8 25.53 13.19 -13.28
C LEU A 8 24.09 12.69 -13.39
N ASP A 9 23.66 12.42 -14.62
CA ASP A 9 22.31 11.98 -14.92
C ASP A 9 22.13 10.49 -14.62
N VAL A 10 21.03 10.14 -13.96
CA VAL A 10 20.71 8.77 -13.57
C VAL A 10 19.30 8.38 -14.01
N THR A 11 19.12 7.11 -14.40
CA THR A 11 17.79 6.56 -14.70
C THR A 11 17.34 5.66 -13.56
N LEU A 12 16.26 6.04 -12.88
CA LEU A 12 15.67 5.23 -11.81
C LEU A 12 14.47 4.43 -12.33
N ALA A 13 14.48 3.13 -12.12
CA ALA A 13 13.40 2.24 -12.52
C ALA A 13 12.83 1.47 -11.31
N SER A 14 11.53 1.19 -11.35
CA SER A 14 10.96 0.17 -10.45
C SER A 14 11.54 -1.20 -10.82
N PRO A 15 11.62 -2.17 -9.89
CA PRO A 15 12.14 -3.50 -10.21
C PRO A 15 11.40 -4.19 -11.37
N SER A 16 10.13 -3.85 -11.60
CA SER A 16 9.34 -4.37 -12.72
C SER A 16 9.72 -3.79 -14.08
N VAL A 17 10.24 -2.55 -14.08
CA VAL A 17 10.64 -1.81 -15.27
C VAL A 17 12.12 -2.02 -15.57
N GLU A 18 12.98 -2.09 -14.54
CA GLU A 18 14.41 -2.38 -14.66
C GLU A 18 14.67 -3.64 -15.49
N ARG A 19 13.92 -4.73 -15.23
CA ARG A 19 13.99 -5.98 -16.01
C ARG A 19 13.60 -5.85 -17.49
N ARG A 20 13.03 -4.72 -17.88
CA ARG A 20 12.59 -4.41 -19.25
C ARG A 20 13.49 -3.37 -19.91
N VAL A 21 14.46 -2.81 -19.18
CA VAL A 21 15.44 -1.85 -19.69
C VAL A 21 16.60 -2.62 -20.29
N SER A 22 16.96 -2.30 -21.53
CA SER A 22 18.16 -2.81 -22.21
C SER A 22 18.88 -1.67 -22.92
N ASP A 23 20.11 -1.94 -23.39
CA ASP A 23 20.92 -1.00 -24.18
C ASP A 23 21.12 0.37 -23.49
N TRP A 24 21.23 0.38 -22.15
CA TRP A 24 21.48 1.61 -21.41
C TRP A 24 22.88 2.11 -21.68
N LYS A 25 23.00 3.33 -22.20
CA LYS A 25 24.28 3.96 -22.50
C LYS A 25 24.19 5.48 -22.43
N VAL A 26 25.33 6.10 -22.15
CA VAL A 26 25.54 7.55 -22.25
C VAL A 26 26.14 7.85 -23.62
N ILE A 27 25.51 8.75 -24.37
CA ILE A 27 25.92 9.19 -25.69
C ILE A 27 26.44 10.64 -25.58
N PRO A 28 27.77 10.84 -25.61
CA PRO A 28 28.35 12.17 -25.56
C PRO A 28 28.22 12.90 -26.91
N GLY A 29 28.18 14.24 -26.87
CA GLY A 29 28.30 15.09 -28.05
C GLY A 29 27.11 15.07 -29.01
N LEU A 30 25.98 14.49 -28.63
CA LEU A 30 24.75 14.49 -29.45
C LEU A 30 24.02 15.85 -29.40
N THR A 31 24.23 16.60 -28.34
CA THR A 31 23.59 17.91 -28.10
C THR A 31 24.64 18.98 -27.87
N SER A 32 24.29 20.23 -28.11
CA SER A 32 25.10 21.40 -27.73
C SER A 32 25.02 21.74 -26.23
N SER A 33 24.24 21.00 -25.45
CA SER A 33 24.24 21.07 -23.99
C SER A 33 25.52 20.49 -23.41
N ASP A 34 25.87 20.97 -22.22
CA ASP A 34 26.87 20.44 -21.31
C ASP A 34 26.53 19.07 -20.69
N HIS A 35 25.29 18.60 -20.82
CA HIS A 35 24.86 17.26 -20.40
C HIS A 35 24.95 16.23 -21.53
N ASN A 36 25.34 15.01 -21.19
CA ASN A 36 25.35 13.88 -22.12
C ASN A 36 23.98 13.19 -22.19
N VAL A 37 23.62 12.67 -23.37
CA VAL A 37 22.31 12.04 -23.58
C VAL A 37 22.32 10.61 -23.06
N ILE A 38 21.36 10.25 -22.20
CA ILE A 38 21.13 8.86 -21.82
C ILE A 38 20.16 8.21 -22.81
N SER A 39 20.54 7.06 -23.37
CA SER A 39 19.73 6.25 -24.28
C SER A 39 19.53 4.84 -23.71
N PHE A 40 18.31 4.33 -23.77
CA PHE A 40 17.96 2.97 -23.40
C PHE A 40 16.68 2.53 -24.11
N ARG A 41 16.42 1.23 -24.14
CA ARG A 41 15.19 0.64 -24.68
C ARG A 41 14.35 0.07 -23.55
N VAL A 42 13.01 0.17 -23.67
CA VAL A 42 12.07 -0.41 -22.72
C VAL A 42 11.12 -1.36 -23.45
N ALA A 43 11.22 -2.67 -23.19
CA ALA A 43 10.35 -3.66 -23.80
C ALA A 43 8.89 -3.48 -23.35
N CYS A 44 7.93 -3.36 -24.28
CA CYS A 44 6.52 -3.03 -23.97
C CYS A 44 5.54 -4.22 -23.87
N SER A 45 5.93 -5.44 -24.25
CA SER A 45 5.02 -6.61 -24.35
C SER A 45 5.31 -7.72 -23.34
N GLN A 46 4.31 -8.61 -23.16
CA GLN A 46 4.21 -9.60 -22.08
C GLN A 46 5.19 -10.77 -22.24
N SER A 47 6.29 -10.70 -21.51
CA SER A 47 6.77 -11.73 -20.57
C SER A 47 8.07 -11.19 -20.03
N ALA A 48 8.06 -10.72 -18.78
CA ALA A 48 9.33 -10.53 -18.10
C ALA A 48 10.05 -11.89 -18.12
N PRO A 49 11.35 -11.96 -18.44
CA PRO A 49 12.08 -13.22 -18.35
C PRO A 49 11.85 -13.84 -16.96
N PRO A 50 11.71 -15.18 -16.86
CA PRO A 50 11.54 -15.85 -15.59
C PRO A 50 12.66 -15.44 -14.64
N SER A 51 12.32 -15.26 -13.37
CA SER A 51 13.22 -14.71 -12.35
C SER A 51 14.48 -15.57 -12.20
N THR A 52 15.57 -15.19 -12.87
CA THR A 52 16.91 -15.64 -12.50
C THR A 52 17.36 -14.77 -11.34
N GLY A 53 16.96 -15.15 -10.12
CA GLY A 53 17.43 -14.55 -8.89
C GLY A 53 16.34 -13.90 -8.05
N ASN A 54 15.99 -14.57 -6.94
CA ASN A 54 15.33 -13.96 -5.79
C ASN A 54 16.30 -12.99 -5.09
N ALA A 55 16.75 -11.93 -5.76
CA ALA A 55 17.38 -10.82 -5.06
C ALA A 55 16.26 -10.09 -4.29
N VAL A 56 15.90 -10.63 -3.12
CA VAL A 56 14.97 -10.00 -2.18
C VAL A 56 15.61 -8.68 -1.79
N ARG A 57 15.18 -7.59 -2.43
CA ARG A 57 15.69 -6.25 -2.15
C ARG A 57 15.54 -5.99 -0.65
N LYS A 58 16.68 -5.85 0.05
CA LYS A 58 16.70 -5.46 1.46
C LYS A 58 16.05 -4.08 1.56
N ARG A 59 14.88 -4.01 2.18
CA ARG A 59 14.24 -2.74 2.54
C ARG A 59 14.41 -2.58 4.04
N TYR A 60 14.91 -1.44 4.49
CA TYR A 60 15.06 -1.15 5.91
C TYR A 60 13.88 -0.33 6.41
N LEU A 61 13.44 -0.61 7.63
CA LEU A 61 12.51 0.22 8.39
C LEU A 61 13.33 1.25 9.17
N TRP A 62 13.31 2.48 8.67
CA TRP A 62 13.90 3.67 9.29
C TRP A 62 13.18 4.14 10.57
N LYS A 63 11.96 3.67 10.81
CA LYS A 63 11.17 4.03 12.00
C LYS A 63 11.73 3.30 13.22
N ASN A 64 11.94 4.05 14.31
CA ASN A 64 12.50 3.57 15.58
C ASN A 64 13.98 3.11 15.49
N THR A 65 14.74 3.65 14.52
CA THR A 65 16.19 3.46 14.45
C THR A 65 16.90 4.35 15.48
N ASP A 66 17.85 3.79 16.24
CA ASP A 66 18.77 4.60 17.03
C ASP A 66 19.81 5.26 16.11
N TRP A 67 19.53 6.51 15.74
CA TRP A 67 20.40 7.28 14.85
C TRP A 67 21.74 7.66 15.48
N LYS A 68 21.85 7.71 16.81
CA LYS A 68 23.10 8.02 17.50
C LYS A 68 24.05 6.82 17.40
N ALA A 69 23.54 5.63 17.68
CA ALA A 69 24.29 4.38 17.52
C ALA A 69 24.66 4.13 16.05
N PHE A 70 23.72 4.34 15.12
CA PHE A 70 23.98 4.24 13.67
C PHE A 70 25.13 5.16 13.22
N ARG A 71 25.10 6.44 13.58
CA ARG A 71 26.17 7.39 13.20
C ARG A 71 27.52 7.01 13.79
N LYS A 72 27.54 6.49 15.03
CA LYS A 72 28.78 6.02 15.67
C LYS A 72 29.38 4.84 14.88
N THR A 73 28.57 3.82 14.59
CA THR A 73 29.02 2.66 13.81
C THR A 73 29.45 3.05 12.41
N LEU A 74 28.68 3.91 11.73
CA LEU A 74 29.02 4.37 10.38
C LEU A 74 30.39 5.07 10.37
N LYS A 75 30.65 6.00 11.30
CA LYS A 75 31.95 6.67 11.42
C LYS A 75 33.08 5.68 11.66
N SER A 76 32.90 4.73 12.58
CA SER A 76 33.92 3.71 12.88
C SER A 76 34.24 2.86 11.64
N LEU A 77 33.22 2.43 10.90
CA LEU A 77 33.40 1.66 9.66
C LEU A 77 34.08 2.47 8.55
N THR A 78 33.72 3.74 8.39
CA THR A 78 34.36 4.65 7.43
C THR A 78 35.84 4.84 7.74
N ILE A 79 36.22 5.01 9.01
CA ILE A 79 37.63 5.15 9.41
C ILE A 79 38.39 3.84 9.13
N ALA A 80 37.80 2.70 9.50
CA ALA A 80 38.40 1.39 9.28
C ALA A 80 38.64 1.07 7.80
N ARG A 81 37.80 1.60 6.90
CA ARG A 81 37.89 1.41 5.45
C ARG A 81 38.36 2.65 4.69
N SER A 82 39.06 3.55 5.36
CA SER A 82 39.50 4.82 4.76
C SER A 82 40.39 4.63 3.52
N ALA A 83 41.25 3.60 3.50
CA ALA A 83 42.09 3.27 2.34
C ALA A 83 41.28 2.81 1.12
N GLU A 84 40.28 1.96 1.32
CA GLU A 84 39.40 1.47 0.24
C GLU A 84 38.48 2.59 -0.28
N LEU A 85 37.97 3.42 0.63
CA LEU A 85 37.13 4.58 0.30
C LEU A 85 37.90 5.70 -0.38
N GLY A 86 39.21 5.82 -0.11
CA GLY A 86 40.11 6.74 -0.79
C GLY A 86 40.69 6.20 -2.10
N CYS A 87 40.27 5.02 -2.56
CA CYS A 87 40.77 4.42 -3.79
C CYS A 87 40.43 5.32 -5.00
N PRO A 88 41.41 5.65 -5.86
CA PRO A 88 41.15 6.43 -7.07
C PRO A 88 40.37 5.64 -8.13
N VAL A 89 40.32 4.30 -8.00
CA VAL A 89 39.49 3.43 -8.83
C VAL A 89 38.07 3.41 -8.26
N VAL A 90 37.09 3.63 -9.12
CA VAL A 90 35.68 3.78 -8.73
C VAL A 90 35.12 2.51 -8.13
N ASP A 91 35.35 1.34 -8.74
CA ASP A 91 34.69 0.09 -8.32
C ASP A 91 35.04 -0.32 -6.87
N PRO A 92 36.32 -0.33 -6.44
CA PRO A 92 36.67 -0.61 -5.04
C PRO A 92 36.06 0.39 -4.06
N CYS A 93 36.10 1.68 -4.40
CA CYS A 93 35.51 2.74 -3.57
C CYS A 93 34.00 2.54 -3.39
N VAL A 94 33.28 2.26 -4.49
CA VAL A 94 31.83 2.01 -4.50
C VAL A 94 31.48 0.76 -3.71
N ASN A 95 32.26 -0.31 -3.84
CA ASN A 95 32.04 -1.54 -3.08
C ASN A 95 32.25 -1.31 -1.57
N ALA A 96 33.34 -0.66 -1.19
CA ALA A 96 33.63 -0.33 0.21
C ALA A 96 32.54 0.56 0.81
N LEU A 97 32.10 1.60 0.09
CA LEU A 97 31.02 2.48 0.52
C LEU A 97 29.70 1.71 0.70
N SER A 98 29.38 0.84 -0.26
CA SER A 98 28.18 0.00 -0.22
C SER A 98 28.19 -0.93 0.97
N GLU A 99 29.33 -1.58 1.26
CA GLU A 99 29.46 -2.48 2.41
C GLU A 99 29.39 -1.74 3.75
N VAL A 100 30.03 -0.58 3.87
CA VAL A 100 29.98 0.26 5.08
C VAL A 100 28.53 0.67 5.37
N LEU A 101 27.81 1.15 4.37
CA LEU A 101 26.40 1.54 4.50
C LEU A 101 25.50 0.35 4.81
N GLN A 102 25.70 -0.78 4.12
CA GLN A 102 24.90 -1.98 4.35
C GLN A 102 25.12 -2.53 5.75
N THR A 103 26.35 -2.58 6.23
CA THR A 103 26.69 -3.07 7.57
C THR A 103 26.06 -2.19 8.65
N ALA A 104 26.18 -0.87 8.52
CA ALA A 104 25.55 0.07 9.46
C ALA A 104 24.01 -0.08 9.45
N CYS A 105 23.40 -0.23 8.27
CA CYS A 105 21.97 -0.46 8.14
C CYS A 105 21.53 -1.79 8.74
N ASP A 106 22.22 -2.89 8.43
CA ASP A 106 21.91 -4.24 8.93
C ASP A 106 22.08 -4.34 10.46
N THR A 107 22.95 -3.51 11.06
CA THR A 107 23.18 -3.47 12.51
C THR A 107 22.07 -2.72 13.25
N HIS A 108 21.63 -1.57 12.72
CA HIS A 108 20.77 -0.64 13.48
C HIS A 108 19.35 -0.53 12.95
N MET A 109 19.05 -1.05 11.76
CA MET A 109 17.73 -0.95 11.15
C MET A 109 17.07 -2.33 11.04
N LYS A 110 15.79 -2.38 11.38
CA LYS A 110 14.99 -3.59 11.15
C LYS A 110 14.75 -3.78 9.65
N ARG A 111 14.86 -5.00 9.16
CA ARG A 111 14.47 -5.32 7.79
C ARG A 111 12.95 -5.29 7.67
N ALA A 112 12.45 -4.57 6.67
CA ALA A 112 11.07 -4.61 6.27
C ALA A 112 10.78 -5.99 5.68
N VAL A 113 10.03 -6.80 6.43
CA VAL A 113 9.46 -8.02 5.88
C VAL A 113 8.40 -7.59 4.87
N VAL A 114 8.68 -7.75 3.58
CA VAL A 114 7.65 -7.68 2.54
C VAL A 114 6.84 -8.96 2.67
N GLY A 115 6.02 -9.04 3.71
CA GLY A 115 5.03 -10.09 3.82
C GLY A 115 4.12 -9.96 2.60
N ARG A 116 4.03 -11.04 1.80
CA ARG A 116 2.86 -11.17 0.92
C ARG A 116 1.68 -11.10 1.88
N LEU A 117 0.89 -10.03 1.81
CA LEU A 117 -0.35 -9.93 2.58
C LEU A 117 -1.12 -11.21 2.27
N LYS A 118 -1.24 -12.10 3.26
CA LYS A 118 -2.07 -13.28 3.11
C LYS A 118 -3.46 -12.73 2.80
N PRO A 119 -4.06 -13.13 1.68
CA PRO A 119 -5.39 -12.65 1.37
C PRO A 119 -6.31 -13.04 2.54
N PRO A 120 -7.29 -12.20 2.89
CA PRO A 120 -8.20 -12.51 3.99
C PRO A 120 -8.80 -13.91 3.82
N LEU A 121 -9.15 -14.60 4.91
CA LEU A 121 -9.67 -15.97 4.87
C LEU A 121 -10.90 -16.15 3.95
N TRP A 122 -11.69 -15.11 3.73
CA TRP A 122 -12.84 -15.11 2.83
C TRP A 122 -12.48 -14.97 1.34
N TRP A 123 -11.22 -14.68 1.02
CA TRP A 123 -10.78 -14.42 -0.34
C TRP A 123 -10.43 -15.73 -1.06
N SER A 124 -11.06 -15.98 -2.19
CA SER A 124 -10.84 -17.17 -3.02
C SER A 124 -10.22 -16.83 -4.37
N SER A 125 -9.63 -17.85 -5.02
CA SER A 125 -9.14 -17.74 -6.41
C SER A 125 -10.25 -17.32 -7.38
N ASP A 126 -11.49 -17.78 -7.14
CA ASP A 126 -12.64 -17.43 -7.95
C ASP A 126 -12.97 -15.93 -7.86
N LEU A 127 -12.97 -15.36 -6.67
CA LEU A 127 -13.17 -13.91 -6.48
C LEU A 127 -12.05 -13.11 -7.17
N GLY A 128 -10.82 -13.60 -7.12
CA GLY A 128 -9.70 -13.03 -7.87
C GLY A 128 -9.94 -13.04 -9.38
N SER A 129 -10.41 -14.17 -9.91
CA SER A 129 -10.75 -14.34 -11.33
C SER A 129 -11.91 -13.44 -11.76
N GLU A 130 -12.94 -13.28 -10.92
CA GLU A 130 -14.05 -12.36 -11.16
C GLU A 130 -13.60 -10.90 -11.15
N LEU A 131 -12.72 -10.51 -10.23
CA LEU A 131 -12.15 -9.16 -10.16
C LEU A 131 -11.30 -8.86 -11.41
N ALA A 132 -10.47 -9.81 -11.84
CA ALA A 132 -9.69 -9.68 -13.08
C ALA A 132 -10.61 -9.53 -14.30
N ARG A 133 -11.71 -10.31 -14.36
CA ARG A 133 -12.75 -10.18 -15.39
C ARG A 133 -13.39 -8.79 -15.37
N LEU A 134 -13.73 -8.26 -14.20
CA LEU A 134 -14.23 -6.88 -14.06
C LEU A 134 -13.23 -5.84 -14.56
N GLY A 135 -11.94 -6.01 -14.24
CA GLY A 135 -10.87 -5.15 -14.74
C GLY A 135 -10.78 -5.12 -16.27
N ARG A 136 -10.93 -6.28 -16.94
CA ARG A 136 -11.00 -6.37 -18.41
C ARG A 136 -12.18 -5.59 -18.97
N TRP A 137 -13.38 -5.77 -18.42
CA TRP A 137 -14.59 -5.06 -18.86
C TRP A 137 -14.53 -3.55 -18.58
N LYS A 138 -13.93 -3.14 -17.47
CA LYS A 138 -13.70 -1.72 -17.15
C LYS A 138 -12.74 -1.06 -18.14
N ARG A 139 -11.66 -1.75 -18.54
CA ARG A 139 -10.76 -1.29 -19.60
C ARG A 139 -11.48 -1.18 -20.94
N LYS A 140 -12.24 -2.21 -21.33
CA LYS A 140 -13.06 -2.20 -22.55
C LYS A 140 -14.05 -1.03 -22.58
N LEU A 141 -14.70 -0.74 -21.46
CA LEU A 141 -15.63 0.40 -21.33
C LEU A 141 -14.95 1.76 -21.51
N ARG A 142 -13.69 1.90 -21.05
CA ARG A 142 -12.91 3.13 -21.21
C ARG A 142 -12.41 3.34 -22.63
N ALA A 143 -12.02 2.25 -23.30
CA ALA A 143 -11.50 2.30 -24.67
C ALA A 143 -12.58 2.49 -25.74
N GLU A 144 -13.82 2.06 -25.48
CA GLU A 144 -14.90 2.12 -26.48
C GLU A 144 -15.38 3.56 -26.74
N ARG A 145 -15.32 3.96 -28.02
CA ARG A 145 -15.77 5.28 -28.49
C ARG A 145 -17.20 5.25 -29.03
N ASN A 146 -17.64 4.12 -29.59
CA ASN A 146 -19.00 4.00 -30.14
C ASN A 146 -20.06 3.97 -29.03
N ALA A 147 -21.00 4.91 -29.05
CA ALA A 147 -22.00 5.08 -27.99
C ALA A 147 -22.92 3.85 -27.80
N PHE A 148 -23.33 3.19 -28.89
CA PHE A 148 -24.20 2.02 -28.83
C PHE A 148 -23.49 0.82 -28.20
N ARG A 149 -22.27 0.50 -28.66
CA ARG A 149 -21.45 -0.58 -28.09
C ARG A 149 -21.07 -0.28 -26.64
N LYS A 150 -20.77 0.98 -26.32
CA LYS A 150 -20.46 1.44 -24.96
C LYS A 150 -21.63 1.21 -24.00
N ARG A 151 -22.88 1.43 -24.43
CA ARG A 151 -24.08 1.10 -23.63
C ARG A 151 -24.18 -0.40 -23.33
N ALA A 152 -23.97 -1.26 -24.34
CA ALA A 152 -23.98 -2.72 -24.14
C ALA A 152 -22.87 -3.18 -23.17
N ILE A 153 -21.65 -2.67 -23.35
CA ILE A 153 -20.49 -2.96 -22.47
C ILE A 153 -20.76 -2.48 -21.04
N ARG A 154 -21.35 -1.28 -20.87
CA ARG A 154 -21.71 -0.74 -19.55
C ARG A 154 -22.72 -1.64 -18.84
N ARG A 155 -23.77 -2.11 -19.54
CA ARG A 155 -24.76 -3.04 -18.98
C ARG A 155 -24.09 -4.33 -18.52
N LYS A 156 -23.23 -4.92 -19.34
CA LYS A 156 -22.51 -6.16 -18.98
C LYS A 156 -21.57 -5.95 -17.79
N TYR A 157 -20.82 -4.85 -17.75
CA TYR A 157 -19.95 -4.49 -16.63
C TYR A 157 -20.75 -4.31 -15.33
N ALA A 158 -21.89 -3.60 -15.39
CA ALA A 158 -22.76 -3.40 -14.23
C ALA A 158 -23.30 -4.73 -13.68
N ASP A 159 -23.73 -5.65 -14.56
CA ASP A 159 -24.20 -6.96 -14.14
C ASP A 159 -23.10 -7.78 -13.46
N LEU A 160 -21.91 -7.83 -14.07
CA LEU A 160 -20.74 -8.50 -13.48
C LEU A 160 -20.36 -7.87 -12.13
N LYS A 161 -20.45 -6.54 -11.99
CA LYS A 161 -20.11 -5.84 -10.75
C LYS A 161 -21.09 -6.21 -9.64
N ARG A 162 -22.39 -6.29 -9.94
CA ARG A 162 -23.41 -6.75 -8.99
C ARG A 162 -23.18 -8.20 -8.56
N ARG A 163 -22.85 -9.09 -9.50
CA ARG A 163 -22.53 -10.51 -9.19
C ARG A 163 -21.32 -10.62 -8.27
N TYR A 164 -20.23 -9.94 -8.62
CA TYR A 164 -19.01 -9.91 -7.81
C TYR A 164 -19.26 -9.36 -6.40
N ASN A 165 -19.99 -8.25 -6.27
CA ASN A 165 -20.32 -7.69 -4.96
C ASN A 165 -21.13 -8.68 -4.10
N ARG A 166 -22.10 -9.39 -4.69
CA ARG A 166 -22.85 -10.46 -4.01
C ARG A 166 -21.95 -11.62 -3.62
N ALA A 167 -21.02 -12.04 -4.48
CA ALA A 167 -20.07 -13.10 -4.18
C ALA A 167 -19.14 -12.71 -3.02
N CYS A 168 -18.57 -11.50 -3.03
CA CYS A 168 -17.78 -10.95 -1.93
C CYS A 168 -18.56 -10.90 -0.62
N PHE A 169 -19.82 -10.43 -0.65
CA PHE A 169 -20.66 -10.38 0.54
C PHE A 169 -20.90 -11.78 1.12
N ARG A 170 -21.26 -12.75 0.26
CA ARG A 170 -21.44 -14.14 0.68
C ARG A 170 -20.17 -14.73 1.26
N ALA A 171 -19.04 -14.57 0.59
CA ALA A 171 -17.76 -15.12 1.05
C ALA A 171 -17.36 -14.55 2.42
N ARG A 172 -17.50 -13.24 2.63
CA ARG A 172 -17.26 -12.60 3.94
C ARG A 172 -18.19 -13.16 5.01
N ARG A 173 -19.49 -13.27 4.70
CA ARG A 173 -20.49 -13.79 5.64
C ARG A 173 -20.22 -15.24 6.00
N THR A 174 -19.88 -16.09 5.03
CA THR A 174 -19.55 -17.50 5.25
C THR A 174 -18.30 -17.63 6.10
N ALA A 175 -17.21 -16.93 5.76
CA ALA A 175 -15.99 -16.97 6.56
C ALA A 175 -16.21 -16.47 7.99
N TRP A 176 -17.01 -15.42 8.17
CA TRP A 176 -17.37 -14.93 9.51
C TRP A 176 -18.17 -15.97 10.29
N ARG A 177 -19.17 -16.60 9.66
CA ARG A 177 -19.93 -17.68 10.29
C ARG A 177 -19.02 -18.83 10.71
N SER A 178 -18.17 -19.32 9.81
CA SER A 178 -17.21 -20.39 10.11
C SER A 178 -16.26 -20.03 11.25
N PHE A 179 -15.77 -18.78 11.27
CA PHE A 179 -14.92 -18.28 12.36
C PHE A 179 -15.66 -18.27 13.70
N VAL A 180 -16.90 -17.76 13.74
CA VAL A 180 -17.70 -17.72 14.97
C VAL A 180 -18.11 -19.12 15.43
N THR A 181 -18.54 -20.00 14.51
CA THR A 181 -18.98 -21.37 14.86
C THR A 181 -17.83 -22.28 15.28
N GLY A 182 -16.64 -22.11 14.68
CA GLY A 182 -15.46 -22.88 15.06
C GLY A 182 -14.84 -22.35 16.34
N THR A 183 -14.37 -21.10 16.32
CA THR A 183 -13.57 -20.53 17.42
C THR A 183 -14.42 -20.03 18.59
N GLY A 184 -15.65 -19.55 18.34
CA GLY A 184 -16.49 -18.96 19.38
C GLY A 184 -17.16 -19.98 20.30
N ASN A 185 -17.36 -21.22 19.83
CA ASN A 185 -17.96 -22.29 20.63
C ASN A 185 -16.94 -23.03 21.50
N GLU A 186 -15.68 -23.11 21.05
CA GLU A 186 -14.60 -23.78 21.78
C GLU A 186 -13.94 -22.87 22.83
N GLU A 187 -13.82 -21.57 22.55
CA GLU A 187 -13.22 -20.58 23.45
C GLU A 187 -14.22 -19.45 23.79
N PRO A 188 -15.00 -19.58 24.88
CA PRO A 188 -15.98 -18.56 25.29
C PRO A 188 -15.38 -17.17 25.50
N TRP A 189 -14.10 -17.09 25.91
CA TRP A 189 -13.34 -15.85 26.11
C TRP A 189 -12.29 -15.57 25.02
N GLY A 190 -12.39 -16.31 23.91
CA GLY A 190 -11.43 -16.30 22.82
C GLY A 190 -11.52 -15.10 21.87
N PRO A 191 -10.95 -15.21 20.66
CA PRO A 191 -10.92 -14.16 19.65
C PRO A 191 -12.29 -13.53 19.31
N VAL A 192 -13.37 -14.32 19.31
CA VAL A 192 -14.73 -13.84 19.02
C VAL A 192 -15.22 -12.90 20.13
N TYR A 193 -15.06 -13.29 21.40
CA TYR A 193 -15.40 -12.46 22.55
C TYR A 193 -14.57 -11.16 22.58
N LYS A 194 -13.26 -11.25 22.34
CA LYS A 194 -12.39 -10.08 22.27
C LYS A 194 -12.80 -9.11 21.15
N TRP A 195 -13.20 -9.62 19.99
CA TRP A 195 -13.72 -8.80 18.89
C TRP A 195 -15.04 -8.11 19.25
N LEU A 196 -15.95 -8.82 19.90
CA LEU A 196 -17.21 -8.25 20.41
C LEU A 196 -16.97 -7.16 21.47
N LYS A 197 -16.09 -7.42 22.44
CA LYS A 197 -15.73 -6.47 23.51
C LYS A 197 -15.00 -5.24 22.98
N ALA A 198 -14.13 -5.41 21.98
CA ALA A 198 -13.45 -4.30 21.31
C ALA A 198 -14.38 -3.48 20.40
N GLY A 199 -15.69 -3.76 20.43
CA GLY A 199 -16.72 -3.00 19.73
C GLY A 199 -16.63 -3.19 18.22
N GLY A 200 -16.35 -4.42 17.77
CA GLY A 200 -16.26 -4.83 16.36
C GLY A 200 -17.05 -3.90 15.46
N THR A 201 -16.35 -2.96 14.84
CA THR A 201 -16.83 -1.61 14.50
C THR A 201 -18.33 -1.55 14.20
N ARG A 202 -19.15 -1.27 15.21
CA ARG A 202 -20.54 -0.88 15.02
C ARG A 202 -20.54 0.60 14.60
N PRO A 203 -20.88 0.94 13.35
CA PRO A 203 -20.86 2.34 12.90
C PRO A 203 -21.85 3.22 13.68
N SER A 204 -22.83 2.62 14.35
CA SER A 204 -23.91 3.30 15.07
C SER A 204 -23.59 3.68 16.52
N GLU A 205 -22.50 3.19 17.12
CA GLU A 205 -22.19 3.44 18.55
C GLU A 205 -21.27 4.66 18.77
N LYS A 206 -20.93 5.40 17.71
CA LYS A 206 -20.17 6.65 17.78
C LYS A 206 -21.01 7.84 17.33
N LEU A 207 -22.15 8.07 17.97
CA LEU A 207 -22.67 9.43 18.04
C LEU A 207 -22.07 10.08 19.28
N PRO A 208 -21.48 11.29 19.16
CA PRO A 208 -20.90 11.97 20.32
C PRO A 208 -22.02 12.26 21.34
N ALA A 209 -21.82 11.78 22.57
CA ALA A 209 -22.59 12.09 23.77
C ALA A 209 -22.39 13.57 24.17
N SER A 210 -22.75 14.49 23.28
CA SER A 210 -22.44 15.93 23.40
C SER A 210 -23.65 16.84 23.24
N ILE A 211 -24.87 16.28 23.18
CA ILE A 211 -26.09 17.10 23.17
C ILE A 211 -26.45 17.46 24.61
N ARG A 212 -26.62 18.76 24.85
CA ARG A 212 -26.96 19.29 26.17
C ARG A 212 -28.47 19.17 26.40
N LYS A 213 -28.85 18.59 27.54
CA LYS A 213 -30.22 18.52 28.03
C LYS A 213 -30.65 19.86 28.62
N MET A 214 -31.95 20.00 28.89
CA MET A 214 -32.51 21.21 29.49
C MET A 214 -31.96 21.48 30.91
N ASP A 215 -31.62 20.42 31.64
CA ASP A 215 -31.02 20.49 32.99
C ASP A 215 -29.53 20.90 33.01
N GLY A 216 -28.93 21.15 31.84
CA GLY A 216 -27.52 21.52 31.71
C GLY A 216 -26.54 20.35 31.64
N THR A 217 -27.00 19.11 31.83
CA THR A 217 -26.19 17.89 31.66
C THR A 217 -26.14 17.46 30.20
N PHE A 218 -25.30 16.46 29.88
CA PHE A 218 -25.17 15.92 28.52
C PHE A 218 -25.86 14.57 28.40
N THR A 219 -26.38 14.23 27.21
CA THR A 219 -26.95 12.91 26.93
C THR A 219 -25.88 11.83 26.99
N CYS A 220 -26.13 10.73 27.69
CA CYS A 220 -25.17 9.65 27.93
C CYS A 220 -25.47 8.36 27.14
N SER A 221 -26.59 8.33 26.41
CA SER A 221 -26.98 7.19 25.58
C SER A 221 -27.59 7.62 24.24
N LEU A 222 -27.52 6.73 23.25
CA LEU A 222 -28.08 6.96 21.89
C LEU A 222 -29.58 7.23 21.90
N ARG A 223 -30.33 6.49 22.75
CA ARG A 223 -31.77 6.66 22.89
C ARG A 223 -32.08 8.08 23.36
N GLU A 224 -31.38 8.51 24.40
CA GLU A 224 -31.54 9.84 24.98
C GLU A 224 -31.11 10.96 24.02
N THR A 225 -30.03 10.78 23.26
CA THR A 225 -29.63 11.70 22.19
C THR A 225 -30.69 11.77 21.08
N GLY A 226 -31.30 10.64 20.71
CA GLY A 226 -32.34 10.56 19.69
C GLY A 226 -33.65 11.23 20.12
N GLU A 227 -34.12 10.94 21.33
CA GLU A 227 -35.29 11.58 21.95
C GLU A 227 -35.11 13.10 22.03
N ARG A 228 -33.94 13.55 22.50
CA ARG A 228 -33.63 14.98 22.59
C ARG A 228 -33.62 15.71 21.24
N LEU A 229 -33.11 15.05 20.20
CA LEU A 229 -33.14 15.62 18.84
C LEU A 229 -34.55 15.70 18.27
N LEU A 230 -35.38 14.68 18.53
CA LEU A 230 -36.77 14.69 18.11
C LEU A 230 -37.54 15.82 18.79
N GLU A 231 -37.41 15.98 20.10
CA GLU A 231 -38.03 17.09 20.85
C GLU A 231 -37.65 18.48 20.32
N GLN A 232 -36.39 18.69 19.91
CA GLN A 232 -35.95 20.00 19.41
C GLN A 232 -36.37 20.27 17.96
N LEU A 233 -36.32 19.25 17.12
CA LEU A 233 -36.52 19.42 15.68
C LEU A 233 -37.97 19.19 15.26
N VAL A 234 -38.75 18.51 16.10
CA VAL A 234 -40.17 18.19 15.90
C VAL A 234 -40.90 18.51 17.21
N PRO A 235 -41.23 19.79 17.46
CA PRO A 235 -42.03 20.14 18.63
C PRO A 235 -43.39 19.45 18.56
N GLU A 236 -43.89 18.97 19.70
CA GLU A 236 -45.23 18.40 19.78
C GLU A 236 -46.27 19.47 19.45
N ASP A 237 -47.29 19.10 18.68
CA ASP A 237 -48.43 19.97 18.42
C ASP A 237 -49.08 20.30 19.77
N SER A 238 -48.98 21.56 20.18
CA SER A 238 -49.67 22.06 21.36
C SER A 238 -51.19 21.98 21.11
N ASP A 239 -51.89 21.11 21.84
CA ASP A 239 -53.34 21.09 21.85
C ASP A 239 -53.84 22.49 22.24
N ALA A 240 -54.46 23.18 21.27
CA ALA A 240 -55.02 24.49 21.47
C ALA A 240 -56.21 24.40 22.44
N THR A 241 -56.04 24.93 23.64
CA THR A 241 -57.15 25.38 24.51
C THR A 241 -57.63 26.75 24.08
#